data_AF-A0A317SUP6-F1
#
_entry.id   AF-A0A317SUP6-F1
#
_cell.length_a   1.000
_cell.length_b   1.000
_cell.length_c   1.000
_cell.angle_alpha   90.00
_cell.angle_beta   90.00
_cell.angle_gamma   90.00
#
_symmetry.space_group_name_H-M   'P 1'
#
loop_
_entity.id
_entity.type
_entity.pdbx_description
1 polymer ?
#
loop_
_entity_poly.entity_id
_entity_poly.type
_entity_poly.pdbx_seq_one_letter_code
_entity_poly.pdbx_strand_id
1 'polypeptide(L)'
;MTPVIAAAITEPTSTKPKEPDTSDSEPDDPTQHTFTLTPDLLLTIHPTHSSLKNSLRTQTRSLRNRLASITADSQFVLRAAAAYALPLIPNARAGDWYVPLERRGSNTSAYFKSTDGHPGQWGFNLRRLNLHVLECAGRHGGVVLVDSTRRGKRFPDALSRTVPLWIAVVNWSLFGRELAGLCLSEKMVSGSERAQIERLMPGFVERFLELSVDLSPYAQTITKPLRPIWVSPESILPKSPCKFEEFTPVESGLTPALFWHHHKKIMSTPEQDLLEVIKNLPPPPPLLPSNSTPDGSKITRIGRTDIYIAPTSVIPTLPSTPTFDHIICTSPTPLHPAEGIKPILSHHPIPNTPPGAKLLRKFLPEITSSTINPAGNILVTCDSGEHVAACVALVLLCMYYDDEGEFREGKGVVNKTYIRKRLAWITTAREGVNPARTFLNGVNAFLMGRGR
;
A
#
# COMPACT_ATOMS: atom_id res chain seq x y z
N MET A 1 7.84 68.73 -19.24
CA MET A 1 6.66 68.01 -18.72
C MET A 1 6.33 66.88 -19.68
N THR A 2 6.08 65.66 -19.20
CA THR A 2 5.21 64.65 -19.86
C THR A 2 3.74 65.13 -19.82
N PRO A 3 2.75 64.58 -20.58
CA PRO A 3 2.62 63.25 -21.23
C PRO A 3 2.25 63.36 -22.75
N VAL A 4 1.51 62.50 -23.51
CA VAL A 4 0.70 61.27 -23.25
C VAL A 4 0.50 60.36 -24.51
N ILE A 5 0.09 59.11 -24.26
CA ILE A 5 -0.66 58.08 -25.05
C ILE A 5 -1.26 58.42 -26.45
N ALA A 6 -1.20 57.47 -27.41
CA ALA A 6 -2.33 57.02 -28.28
C ALA A 6 -2.00 55.73 -29.10
N ALA A 7 -3.01 54.97 -29.57
CA ALA A 7 -2.85 53.80 -30.45
C ALA A 7 -4.12 53.43 -31.29
N ALA A 8 -3.93 53.03 -32.56
CA ALA A 8 -4.88 52.37 -33.51
C ALA A 8 -4.03 51.90 -34.75
N ILE A 9 -4.22 50.77 -35.45
CA ILE A 9 -5.38 50.22 -36.23
C ILE A 9 -5.70 51.18 -37.42
N THR A 10 -5.60 50.86 -38.73
CA THR A 10 -6.02 49.66 -39.52
C THR A 10 -5.24 49.47 -40.85
N GLU A 11 -5.55 48.42 -41.64
CA GLU A 11 -5.12 48.06 -43.03
C GLU A 11 -5.82 48.93 -44.14
N PRO A 12 -5.82 48.67 -45.50
CA PRO A 12 -5.35 47.52 -46.32
C PRO A 12 -4.80 47.78 -47.78
N THR A 13 -4.70 46.72 -48.60
CA THR A 13 -4.61 46.66 -50.11
C THR A 13 -3.33 47.17 -50.82
N SER A 14 -2.93 46.73 -52.03
CA SER A 14 -3.19 45.55 -52.91
C SER A 14 -2.10 45.53 -54.02
N THR A 15 -1.62 44.39 -54.57
CA THR A 15 -2.08 43.83 -55.88
C THR A 15 -1.30 42.55 -56.29
N LYS A 16 -1.90 41.74 -57.18
CA LYS A 16 -1.37 40.51 -57.82
C LYS A 16 -1.31 40.68 -59.36
N PRO A 17 -0.43 39.92 -60.06
CA PRO A 17 -0.74 39.35 -61.38
C PRO A 17 -1.23 37.88 -61.31
N LYS A 18 -1.60 37.28 -62.46
CA LYS A 18 -2.32 35.99 -62.60
C LYS A 18 -1.49 34.84 -63.22
N GLU A 19 -2.00 33.60 -63.06
CA GLU A 19 -1.56 32.37 -63.75
C GLU A 19 -1.97 32.29 -65.24
N PRO A 20 -1.64 31.17 -65.92
CA PRO A 20 -2.72 30.30 -66.44
C PRO A 20 -2.59 28.79 -66.09
N ASP A 21 -3.71 28.07 -66.25
CA ASP A 21 -3.93 26.61 -66.09
C ASP A 21 -3.15 25.73 -67.13
N THR A 22 -3.12 24.38 -67.14
CA THR A 22 -4.12 23.31 -66.81
C THR A 22 -3.48 21.93 -66.49
N SER A 23 -4.22 21.05 -65.78
CA SER A 23 -4.27 19.54 -65.80
C SER A 23 -3.00 18.68 -66.08
N ASP A 24 -2.77 17.51 -65.47
CA ASP A 24 -3.73 16.43 -65.14
C ASP A 24 -3.26 15.55 -63.93
N SER A 25 -3.65 14.27 -63.86
CA SER A 25 -3.81 13.44 -62.64
C SER A 25 -2.70 12.41 -62.30
N GLU A 26 -2.82 11.83 -61.08
CA GLU A 26 -1.97 10.84 -60.36
C GLU A 26 -1.68 9.50 -61.10
N PRO A 27 -0.77 8.59 -60.62
CA PRO A 27 -0.09 8.53 -59.30
C PRO A 27 1.45 8.30 -59.34
N ASP A 28 2.10 8.23 -58.16
CA ASP A 28 3.44 7.62 -58.02
C ASP A 28 3.66 6.92 -56.63
N ASP A 29 4.53 5.91 -56.56
CA ASP A 29 4.62 4.94 -55.46
C ASP A 29 5.74 5.25 -54.42
N PRO A 30 5.42 5.41 -53.11
CA PRO A 30 6.40 5.75 -52.06
C PRO A 30 7.25 4.56 -51.55
N THR A 31 7.54 3.53 -52.35
CA THR A 31 8.28 2.32 -51.90
C THR A 31 9.67 2.08 -52.54
N GLN A 32 10.44 3.13 -52.91
CA GLN A 32 11.80 2.89 -53.45
C GLN A 32 12.93 3.92 -53.17
N HIS A 33 13.19 4.23 -51.89
CA HIS A 33 14.42 4.94 -51.47
C HIS A 33 15.21 4.16 -50.40
N THR A 34 15.78 3.01 -50.78
CA THR A 34 16.67 2.22 -49.93
C THR A 34 18.04 2.89 -49.77
N PHE A 35 18.26 3.61 -48.68
CA PHE A 35 19.58 4.13 -48.31
C PHE A 35 20.54 3.00 -47.89
N THR A 36 21.33 2.49 -48.84
CA THR A 36 22.45 1.58 -48.57
C THR A 36 23.59 2.33 -47.88
N LEU A 37 23.65 2.26 -46.55
CA LEU A 37 24.77 2.77 -45.76
C LEU A 37 26.04 1.95 -46.08
N THR A 38 27.03 2.59 -46.69
CA THR A 38 28.35 1.99 -46.93
C THR A 38 29.17 1.95 -45.62
N PRO A 39 30.12 1.00 -45.46
CA PRO A 39 30.89 0.86 -44.23
C PRO A 39 31.66 2.13 -43.81
N ASP A 40 32.17 2.89 -44.77
CA ASP A 40 32.94 4.13 -44.53
C ASP A 40 32.09 5.25 -43.89
N LEU A 41 30.78 5.23 -44.16
CA LEU A 41 29.80 6.17 -43.60
C LEU A 41 29.43 5.84 -42.15
N LEU A 42 29.68 4.60 -41.69
CA LEU A 42 29.55 4.21 -40.29
C LEU A 42 30.81 4.55 -39.46
N LEU A 43 31.99 4.55 -40.09
CA LEU A 43 33.26 4.87 -39.41
C LEU A 43 33.42 6.37 -39.08
N THR A 44 32.73 7.26 -39.79
CA THR A 44 32.80 8.71 -39.60
C THR A 44 31.84 9.26 -38.54
N ILE A 45 30.83 8.49 -38.11
CA ILE A 45 29.89 8.90 -37.05
C ILE A 45 30.44 8.49 -35.68
N HIS A 46 31.38 9.27 -35.14
CA HIS A 46 31.73 9.15 -33.72
C HIS A 46 30.53 9.57 -32.84
N PRO A 47 29.91 8.65 -32.08
CA PRO A 47 28.72 8.97 -31.30
C PRO A 47 29.12 9.88 -30.14
N THR A 48 28.59 11.10 -30.12
CA THR A 48 28.90 12.10 -29.10
C THR A 48 28.69 11.55 -27.68
N HIS A 49 29.47 12.03 -26.72
CA HIS A 49 29.36 11.57 -25.32
C HIS A 49 27.93 11.78 -24.74
N SER A 50 27.15 12.72 -25.27
CA SER A 50 25.73 12.91 -24.97
C SER A 50 24.81 11.87 -25.66
N SER A 51 25.06 11.49 -26.92
CA SER A 51 24.30 10.42 -27.59
C SER A 51 24.60 9.05 -26.99
N LEU A 52 25.87 8.75 -26.67
CA LEU A 52 26.27 7.56 -25.90
C LEU A 52 25.60 7.52 -24.53
N LYS A 53 25.64 8.63 -23.76
CA LYS A 53 24.93 8.72 -22.46
C LYS A 53 23.43 8.55 -22.60
N ASN A 54 22.80 9.08 -23.65
CA ASN A 54 21.38 8.90 -23.90
C ASN A 54 21.05 7.45 -24.29
N SER A 55 21.84 6.82 -25.16
CA SER A 55 21.68 5.41 -25.55
C SER A 55 21.85 4.49 -24.34
N LEU A 56 22.92 4.64 -23.56
CA LEU A 56 23.14 3.92 -22.30
C LEU A 56 22.03 4.18 -21.27
N ARG A 57 21.47 5.40 -21.21
CA ARG A 57 20.33 5.74 -20.33
C ARG A 57 19.02 5.10 -20.82
N THR A 58 18.84 4.92 -22.12
CA THR A 58 17.69 4.20 -22.70
C THR A 58 17.84 2.71 -22.48
N GLN A 59 19.01 2.12 -22.76
CA GLN A 59 19.33 0.70 -22.50
C GLN A 59 19.22 0.35 -21.01
N THR A 60 19.81 1.12 -20.09
CA THR A 60 19.64 0.88 -18.63
C THR A 60 18.21 1.12 -18.13
N ARG A 61 17.32 1.69 -18.97
CA ARG A 61 15.88 1.80 -18.71
C ARG A 61 15.04 0.83 -19.56
N SER A 62 15.66 -0.06 -20.33
CA SER A 62 14.95 -1.10 -21.10
C SER A 62 14.15 -2.01 -20.18
N LEU A 63 13.12 -2.69 -20.71
CA LEU A 63 12.28 -3.55 -19.88
C LEU A 63 13.10 -4.75 -19.37
N ARG A 64 13.90 -5.35 -20.25
CA ARG A 64 14.81 -6.45 -19.92
C ARG A 64 15.77 -6.10 -18.77
N ASN A 65 16.37 -4.91 -18.76
CA ASN A 65 17.29 -4.50 -17.69
C ASN A 65 16.59 -4.19 -16.35
N ARG A 66 15.33 -3.76 -16.36
CA ARG A 66 14.54 -3.62 -15.11
C ARG A 66 14.21 -4.98 -14.50
N LEU A 67 13.81 -5.96 -15.31
CA LEU A 67 13.51 -7.32 -14.86
C LEU A 67 14.77 -8.04 -14.36
N ALA A 68 15.92 -7.80 -15.00
CA ALA A 68 17.22 -8.26 -14.52
C ALA A 68 17.61 -7.65 -13.16
N SER A 69 17.41 -6.34 -12.95
CA SER A 69 17.62 -5.68 -11.65
C SER A 69 16.75 -6.33 -10.58
N ILE A 70 15.43 -6.40 -10.79
CA ILE A 70 14.47 -7.02 -9.85
C ILE A 70 14.91 -8.45 -9.46
N THR A 71 15.44 -9.22 -10.41
CA THR A 71 15.96 -10.57 -10.18
C THR A 71 17.24 -10.58 -9.32
N ALA A 72 18.22 -9.72 -9.63
CA ALA A 72 19.48 -9.65 -8.90
C ALA A 72 19.31 -9.08 -7.48
N ASP A 73 18.53 -8.00 -7.36
CA ASP A 73 18.11 -7.37 -6.12
C ASP A 73 17.35 -8.38 -5.23
N SER A 74 16.51 -9.23 -5.82
CA SER A 74 15.79 -10.30 -5.12
C SER A 74 16.70 -11.38 -4.55
N GLN A 75 17.68 -11.83 -5.33
CA GLN A 75 18.69 -12.76 -4.83
C GLN A 75 19.51 -12.16 -3.68
N PHE A 76 19.78 -10.85 -3.68
CA PHE A 76 20.41 -10.17 -2.54
C PHE A 76 19.53 -10.21 -1.30
N VAL A 77 18.24 -9.87 -1.41
CA VAL A 77 17.31 -9.89 -0.28
C VAL A 77 17.18 -11.29 0.33
N LEU A 78 17.09 -12.32 -0.50
CA LEU A 78 17.06 -13.71 -0.03
C LEU A 78 18.34 -14.11 0.72
N ARG A 79 19.51 -13.63 0.30
CA ARG A 79 20.77 -13.84 1.03
C ARG A 79 20.78 -13.10 2.37
N ALA A 80 20.27 -11.87 2.44
CA ALA A 80 20.20 -11.11 3.69
C ALA A 80 19.29 -11.81 4.71
N ALA A 81 18.07 -12.20 4.31
CA ALA A 81 17.13 -12.91 5.19
C ALA A 81 17.70 -14.26 5.67
N ALA A 82 18.41 -15.00 4.81
CA ALA A 82 19.08 -16.24 5.20
C ALA A 82 20.26 -16.02 6.16
N ALA A 83 21.02 -14.93 6.01
CA ALA A 83 22.16 -14.61 6.86
C ALA A 83 21.75 -14.21 8.29
N TYR A 84 20.61 -13.53 8.45
CA TYR A 84 20.03 -13.19 9.76
C TYR A 84 19.06 -14.26 10.31
N ALA A 85 18.58 -15.19 9.47
CA ALA A 85 17.56 -16.19 9.79
C ALA A 85 16.21 -15.62 10.30
N LEU A 86 15.75 -14.52 9.67
CA LEU A 86 14.56 -13.76 10.08
C LEU A 86 13.44 -13.75 9.01
N PRO A 87 12.17 -13.51 9.39
CA PRO A 87 11.01 -13.60 8.50
C PRO A 87 10.75 -12.35 7.64
N LEU A 88 10.36 -12.61 6.39
CA LEU A 88 10.24 -11.63 5.31
C LEU A 88 8.87 -10.89 5.29
N ILE A 89 8.92 -9.56 5.30
CA ILE A 89 7.82 -8.58 5.15
C ILE A 89 8.24 -7.46 4.15
N PRO A 90 7.43 -7.00 3.20
CA PRO A 90 7.76 -5.82 2.38
C PRO A 90 7.36 -4.50 3.05
N ASN A 91 7.88 -3.40 2.52
CA ASN A 91 7.16 -2.13 2.44
C ASN A 91 6.43 -2.06 1.09
N ALA A 92 5.12 -1.83 1.11
CA ALA A 92 4.26 -1.97 -0.06
C ALA A 92 4.59 -1.01 -1.22
N ARG A 93 4.20 -1.42 -2.44
CA ARG A 93 4.42 -0.79 -3.77
C ARG A 93 5.82 -0.96 -4.34
N ALA A 94 6.85 -0.75 -3.53
CA ALA A 94 8.24 -0.78 -3.96
C ALA A 94 8.92 -2.07 -3.51
N GLY A 95 8.83 -2.41 -2.22
CA GLY A 95 9.41 -3.65 -1.69
C GLY A 95 8.71 -4.94 -2.08
N ASP A 96 7.44 -4.88 -2.51
CA ASP A 96 6.72 -6.06 -3.02
C ASP A 96 7.45 -6.68 -4.25
N TRP A 97 8.07 -5.87 -5.11
CA TRP A 97 8.72 -6.36 -6.35
C TRP A 97 9.85 -7.36 -6.11
N TYR A 98 10.54 -7.25 -4.99
CA TYR A 98 11.91 -7.75 -4.87
C TYR A 98 12.05 -9.11 -4.22
N VAL A 99 11.00 -9.83 -3.84
CA VAL A 99 11.20 -11.06 -3.03
C VAL A 99 10.02 -12.02 -3.22
N PRO A 100 10.21 -13.36 -3.25
CA PRO A 100 9.27 -14.28 -3.92
C PRO A 100 8.28 -14.97 -2.97
N LEU A 101 7.06 -15.20 -3.47
CA LEU A 101 5.83 -15.50 -2.71
C LEU A 101 5.98 -16.63 -1.66
N GLU A 102 6.65 -17.72 -2.03
CA GLU A 102 6.92 -18.89 -1.17
C GLU A 102 7.65 -18.54 0.14
N ARG A 103 8.38 -17.42 0.18
CA ARG A 103 9.22 -17.02 1.33
C ARG A 103 8.53 -16.03 2.28
N ARG A 104 7.25 -15.67 2.06
CA ARG A 104 6.47 -14.78 2.95
C ARG A 104 5.89 -15.47 4.17
N GLY A 105 5.58 -16.76 4.04
CA GLY A 105 4.55 -17.38 4.87
C GLY A 105 3.22 -16.62 4.75
N SER A 106 2.60 -16.33 5.89
CA SER A 106 1.33 -15.61 6.00
C SER A 106 1.44 -14.07 6.06
N ASN A 107 2.64 -13.49 6.19
CA ASN A 107 2.81 -12.07 6.51
C ASN A 107 2.15 -11.14 5.45
N THR A 108 1.40 -10.11 5.87
CA THR A 108 0.94 -9.06 4.93
C THR A 108 2.01 -8.00 4.62
N SER A 109 1.71 -7.04 3.75
CA SER A 109 2.64 -5.95 3.43
C SER A 109 2.58 -4.85 4.50
N ALA A 110 3.74 -4.39 4.99
CA ALA A 110 3.81 -3.16 5.76
C ALA A 110 3.63 -1.93 4.85
N TYR A 111 3.21 -0.79 5.43
CA TYR A 111 2.90 0.42 4.68
C TYR A 111 3.58 1.69 5.24
N PHE A 112 4.91 1.64 5.39
CA PHE A 112 5.73 2.78 5.75
C PHE A 112 5.84 3.76 4.59
N LYS A 113 5.37 5.00 4.79
CA LYS A 113 5.26 5.99 3.72
C LYS A 113 6.45 6.94 3.73
N SER A 114 7.21 6.98 2.63
CA SER A 114 8.44 7.79 2.51
C SER A 114 8.24 9.28 2.77
N THR A 115 7.09 9.85 2.34
CA THR A 115 6.76 11.26 2.59
C THR A 115 6.57 11.60 4.06
N ASP A 116 6.35 10.59 4.92
CA ASP A 116 6.14 10.75 6.35
C ASP A 116 7.49 10.73 7.10
N GLY A 117 8.59 10.64 6.34
CA GLY A 117 9.98 10.76 6.77
C GLY A 117 10.80 11.70 5.89
N HIS A 118 10.16 12.58 5.10
CA HIS A 118 10.88 13.59 4.30
C HIS A 118 11.52 14.66 5.22
N PRO A 119 12.67 15.24 4.85
CA PRO A 119 13.26 16.35 5.59
C PRO A 119 12.27 17.52 5.79
N GLY A 120 12.13 17.97 7.04
CA GLY A 120 11.16 19.00 7.44
C GLY A 120 9.70 18.54 7.49
N GLN A 121 9.39 17.27 7.20
CA GLN A 121 8.03 16.71 7.10
C GLN A 121 8.00 15.28 7.67
N TRP A 122 8.14 15.16 8.99
CA TRP A 122 8.06 13.89 9.71
C TRP A 122 6.66 13.66 10.30
N GLY A 123 6.18 12.42 10.25
CA GLY A 123 4.83 12.09 10.73
C GLY A 123 4.64 10.62 11.10
N PHE A 124 3.91 10.38 12.18
CA PHE A 124 3.45 9.03 12.57
C PHE A 124 2.04 8.75 12.03
N ASN A 125 1.80 7.57 11.46
CA ASN A 125 0.61 7.29 10.64
C ASN A 125 -0.47 6.50 11.40
N LEU A 126 -1.31 7.24 12.14
CA LEU A 126 -2.45 6.77 12.97
C LEU A 126 -3.60 6.04 12.22
N ARG A 127 -3.33 5.46 11.05
CA ARG A 127 -4.26 4.62 10.27
C ARG A 127 -3.60 3.36 9.69
N ARG A 128 -2.28 3.24 9.81
CA ARG A 128 -1.47 2.14 9.28
C ARG A 128 -0.37 1.85 10.30
N LEU A 129 -0.81 1.24 11.39
CA LEU A 129 0.01 1.03 12.59
C LEU A 129 1.06 -0.08 12.40
N ASN A 130 0.95 -0.88 11.33
CA ASN A 130 1.88 -1.95 10.96
C ASN A 130 2.14 -2.96 12.11
N LEU A 131 1.15 -3.23 12.97
CA LEU A 131 1.32 -4.05 14.17
C LEU A 131 1.64 -5.53 13.87
N HIS A 132 1.27 -6.04 12.68
CA HIS A 132 1.74 -7.34 12.19
C HIS A 132 3.28 -7.44 12.11
N VAL A 133 3.97 -6.31 11.89
CA VAL A 133 5.45 -6.23 11.92
C VAL A 133 5.96 -6.45 13.34
N LEU A 134 5.27 -5.89 14.34
CA LEU A 134 5.59 -6.03 15.74
C LEU A 134 5.31 -7.45 16.25
N GLU A 135 4.17 -8.03 15.85
CA GLU A 135 3.80 -9.42 16.14
C GLU A 135 4.83 -10.40 15.58
N CYS A 136 5.16 -10.25 14.30
CA CYS A 136 6.11 -11.11 13.62
C CYS A 136 7.53 -10.95 14.21
N ALA A 137 7.89 -9.76 14.71
CA ALA A 137 9.15 -9.53 15.42
C ALA A 137 9.18 -10.23 16.78
N GLY A 138 8.09 -10.16 17.55
CA GLY A 138 7.98 -10.85 18.83
C GLY A 138 8.02 -12.36 18.68
N ARG A 139 7.38 -12.90 17.63
CA ARG A 139 7.33 -14.34 17.34
C ARG A 139 8.67 -14.95 16.90
N HIS A 140 9.51 -14.20 16.19
CA HIS A 140 10.73 -14.74 15.56
C HIS A 140 12.03 -14.11 16.06
N GLY A 141 11.98 -13.25 17.09
CA GLY A 141 13.15 -12.48 17.55
C GLY A 141 13.60 -11.41 16.55
N GLY A 142 12.76 -11.04 15.59
CA GLY A 142 13.01 -10.01 14.58
C GLY A 142 12.19 -10.20 13.31
N VAL A 143 12.31 -9.27 12.36
CA VAL A 143 11.68 -9.33 11.02
C VAL A 143 12.58 -8.70 9.96
N VAL A 144 12.12 -8.68 8.71
CA VAL A 144 12.90 -8.27 7.54
C VAL A 144 11.93 -7.42 6.65
N LEU A 145 11.97 -6.05 6.62
CA LEU A 145 11.10 -5.02 5.92
C LEU A 145 11.65 -4.35 4.59
N VAL A 146 11.51 -4.87 3.35
CA VAL A 146 12.21 -4.25 2.15
C VAL A 146 11.56 -2.93 1.80
N ASP A 147 12.36 -1.93 1.50
CA ASP A 147 11.98 -0.91 0.53
C ASP A 147 13.12 -0.67 -0.48
N SER A 148 12.82 -0.12 -1.66
CA SER A 148 13.83 0.22 -2.67
C SER A 148 13.97 1.72 -2.87
N THR A 149 15.07 2.14 -3.47
CA THR A 149 15.42 3.56 -3.60
C THR A 149 15.92 3.91 -4.99
N ARG A 150 15.99 5.21 -5.28
CA ARG A 150 16.49 5.72 -6.56
C ARG A 150 18.00 5.96 -6.46
N ARG A 151 18.71 5.70 -7.57
CA ARG A 151 20.14 5.98 -7.76
C ARG A 151 20.51 7.35 -7.19
N GLY A 152 21.44 7.38 -6.23
CA GLY A 152 21.89 8.59 -5.53
C GLY A 152 21.49 8.64 -4.04
N LYS A 153 20.49 7.88 -3.59
CA LYS A 153 20.26 7.59 -2.17
C LYS A 153 20.68 6.14 -1.85
N ARG A 154 21.24 5.88 -0.67
CA ARG A 154 21.58 4.51 -0.22
C ARG A 154 20.35 3.73 0.28
N PHE A 155 19.44 4.42 0.96
CA PHE A 155 18.15 3.89 1.43
C PHE A 155 17.04 4.91 1.12
N PRO A 156 15.77 4.50 1.03
CA PRO A 156 14.66 5.42 0.89
C PRO A 156 14.35 6.13 2.22
N ASP A 157 13.56 7.21 2.16
CA ASP A 157 13.18 7.98 3.35
C ASP A 157 12.31 7.16 4.32
N ALA A 158 11.60 6.15 3.80
CA ALA A 158 10.86 5.19 4.61
C ALA A 158 11.76 4.38 5.55
N LEU A 159 12.87 3.80 5.07
CA LEU A 159 13.78 3.01 5.91
C LEU A 159 14.77 3.87 6.70
N SER A 160 15.10 5.08 6.23
CA SER A 160 16.06 5.96 6.90
C SER A 160 15.45 6.94 7.90
N ARG A 161 14.13 7.21 7.85
CA ARG A 161 13.39 8.02 8.84
C ARG A 161 12.11 7.34 9.34
N THR A 162 11.19 6.95 8.46
CA THR A 162 9.83 6.56 8.87
C THR A 162 9.78 5.28 9.73
N VAL A 163 10.54 4.25 9.38
CA VAL A 163 10.66 2.99 10.15
C VAL A 163 11.38 3.24 11.49
N PRO A 164 12.55 3.89 11.56
CA PRO A 164 13.15 4.32 12.83
C PRO A 164 12.24 5.12 13.77
N LEU A 165 11.47 6.07 13.22
CA LEU A 165 10.50 6.87 13.97
C LEU A 165 9.39 5.97 14.54
N TRP A 166 8.84 5.06 13.73
CA TRP A 166 7.84 4.08 14.19
C TRP A 166 8.39 3.14 15.26
N ILE A 167 9.62 2.61 15.08
CA ILE A 167 10.32 1.79 16.06
C ILE A 167 10.42 2.53 17.40
N ALA A 168 10.85 3.80 17.38
CA ALA A 168 10.98 4.60 18.60
C ALA A 168 9.63 4.87 19.28
N VAL A 169 8.55 5.11 18.51
CA VAL A 169 7.19 5.31 19.07
C VAL A 169 6.70 4.03 19.74
N VAL A 170 6.85 2.88 19.08
CA VAL A 170 6.47 1.58 19.63
C VAL A 170 7.29 1.25 20.87
N ASN A 171 8.62 1.42 20.82
CA ASN A 171 9.48 1.16 21.97
C ASN A 171 9.14 2.05 23.17
N TRP A 172 8.89 3.36 22.98
CA TRP A 172 8.47 4.26 24.06
C TRP A 172 7.12 3.85 24.68
N SER A 173 6.26 3.20 23.88
CA SER A 173 4.93 2.73 24.31
C SER A 173 4.96 1.39 25.04
N LEU A 174 6.03 0.59 24.85
CA LEU A 174 6.22 -0.72 25.50
C LEU A 174 7.18 -0.66 26.71
N PHE A 175 8.25 0.14 26.61
CA PHE A 175 9.36 0.18 27.59
C PHE A 175 9.55 1.55 28.26
N GLY A 176 8.74 2.54 27.91
CA GLY A 176 8.97 3.93 28.30
C GLY A 176 10.13 4.58 27.53
N ARG A 177 10.32 5.88 27.78
CA ARG A 177 11.30 6.71 27.06
C ARG A 177 12.76 6.38 27.38
N GLU A 178 13.03 5.90 28.59
CA GLU A 178 14.39 5.78 29.15
C GLU A 178 15.16 4.59 28.55
N LEU A 179 14.46 3.50 28.21
CA LEU A 179 15.07 2.27 27.71
C LEU A 179 15.26 2.23 26.19
N ALA A 180 14.80 3.24 25.43
CA ALA A 180 14.81 3.19 23.97
C ALA A 180 14.98 4.56 23.28
N GLY A 181 16.22 4.91 22.92
CA GLY A 181 16.50 6.11 22.11
C GLY A 181 16.08 5.98 20.63
N LEU A 182 15.87 7.12 19.96
CA LEU A 182 15.60 7.17 18.53
C LEU A 182 16.85 6.77 17.71
N CYS A 183 16.82 5.57 17.14
CA CYS A 183 17.94 5.00 16.40
C CYS A 183 17.94 5.43 14.92
N LEU A 184 18.66 6.51 14.59
CA LEU A 184 18.85 7.01 13.23
C LEU A 184 20.32 6.89 12.80
N SER A 185 20.57 6.60 11.51
CA SER A 185 21.94 6.50 10.99
C SER A 185 22.52 7.88 10.67
N GLU A 186 23.60 8.24 11.36
CA GLU A 186 24.33 9.51 11.17
C GLU A 186 24.87 9.70 9.74
N LYS A 187 25.10 8.59 9.03
CA LYS A 187 25.50 8.59 7.61
C LYS A 187 24.35 8.92 6.64
N MET A 188 23.12 9.04 7.15
CA MET A 188 21.91 9.30 6.37
C MET A 188 21.08 10.48 6.88
N VAL A 189 21.22 10.83 8.15
CA VAL A 189 20.42 11.82 8.90
C VAL A 189 21.37 12.70 9.70
N SER A 190 21.28 14.02 9.55
CA SER A 190 22.16 14.93 10.29
C SER A 190 21.77 15.05 11.76
N GLY A 191 22.70 15.43 12.64
CA GLY A 191 22.41 15.66 14.06
C GLY A 191 21.31 16.72 14.30
N SER A 192 21.23 17.75 13.46
CA SER A 192 20.16 18.75 13.49
C SER A 192 18.80 18.16 13.07
N GLU A 193 18.79 17.30 12.04
CA GLU A 193 17.59 16.59 11.59
C GLU A 193 17.08 15.63 12.68
N ARG A 194 17.99 14.85 13.29
CA ARG A 194 17.71 13.98 14.42
C ARG A 194 17.10 14.75 15.60
N ALA A 195 17.72 15.86 16.02
CA ALA A 195 17.23 16.67 17.13
C ALA A 195 15.86 17.33 16.85
N GLN A 196 15.51 17.56 15.58
CA GLN A 196 14.17 18.01 15.19
C GLN A 196 13.13 16.88 15.31
N ILE A 197 13.47 15.67 14.88
CA ILE A 197 12.58 14.49 15.02
C ILE A 197 12.37 14.14 16.50
N GLU A 198 13.43 14.14 17.32
CA GLU A 198 13.37 13.81 18.76
C GLU A 198 12.43 14.73 19.55
N ARG A 199 12.29 16.00 19.16
CA ARG A 199 11.32 16.95 19.76
C ARG A 199 9.86 16.61 19.43
N LEU A 200 9.60 15.94 18.31
CA LEU A 200 8.25 15.54 17.90
C LEU A 200 7.82 14.20 18.52
N MET A 201 8.77 13.39 19.01
CA MET A 201 8.51 12.05 19.55
C MET A 201 7.45 11.99 20.67
N PRO A 202 7.43 12.86 21.70
CA PRO A 202 6.42 12.79 22.76
C PRO A 202 5.00 12.88 22.19
N GLY A 203 4.77 13.87 21.32
CA GLY A 203 3.49 14.06 20.63
C GLY A 203 3.21 13.03 19.52
N PHE A 204 4.12 12.13 19.17
CA PHE A 204 3.79 10.95 18.36
C PHE A 204 3.35 9.76 19.23
N VAL A 205 3.98 9.58 20.39
CA VAL A 205 3.64 8.53 21.37
C VAL A 205 2.29 8.81 22.01
N GLU A 206 2.05 10.04 22.49
CA GLU A 206 0.77 10.50 23.04
C GLU A 206 -0.41 10.15 22.11
N ARG A 207 -0.36 10.61 20.86
CA ARG A 207 -1.40 10.34 19.84
C ARG A 207 -1.49 8.89 19.38
N PHE A 208 -0.52 8.04 19.69
CA PHE A 208 -0.60 6.60 19.47
C PHE A 208 -1.30 5.90 20.65
N LEU A 209 -0.97 6.29 21.89
CA LEU A 209 -1.65 5.84 23.10
C LEU A 209 -3.12 6.31 23.16
N GLU A 210 -3.45 7.49 22.61
CA GLU A 210 -4.82 7.97 22.36
C GLU A 210 -5.69 6.97 21.57
N LEU A 211 -5.10 6.09 20.76
CA LEU A 211 -5.86 5.08 20.02
C LEU A 211 -6.32 3.92 20.90
N SER A 212 -5.79 3.80 22.13
CA SER A 212 -6.05 2.71 23.09
C SER A 212 -6.05 1.32 22.42
N VAL A 213 -5.03 1.06 21.62
CA VAL A 213 -4.75 -0.27 21.10
C VAL A 213 -4.18 -1.10 22.23
N ASP A 214 -4.68 -2.33 22.41
CA ASP A 214 -4.08 -3.26 23.38
C ASP A 214 -2.65 -3.63 22.94
N LEU A 215 -1.67 -3.24 23.75
CA LEU A 215 -0.27 -3.55 23.53
C LEU A 215 0.21 -4.80 24.31
N SER A 216 -0.64 -5.36 25.17
CA SER A 216 -0.29 -6.47 26.07
C SER A 216 0.24 -7.72 25.34
N PRO A 217 -0.33 -8.17 24.19
CA PRO A 217 0.19 -9.32 23.45
C PRO A 217 1.61 -9.10 22.90
N TYR A 218 1.94 -7.85 22.54
CA TYR A 218 3.29 -7.50 22.07
C TYR A 218 4.26 -7.39 23.24
N ALA A 219 3.86 -6.83 24.38
CA ALA A 219 4.71 -6.72 25.58
C ALA A 219 5.17 -8.09 26.13
N GLN A 220 4.38 -9.16 25.90
CA GLN A 220 4.75 -10.54 26.28
C GLN A 220 5.83 -11.17 25.38
N THR A 221 5.99 -10.68 24.15
CA THR A 221 6.86 -11.29 23.12
C THR A 221 8.06 -10.41 22.77
N ILE A 222 7.83 -9.11 22.64
CA ILE A 222 8.84 -8.05 22.52
C ILE A 222 9.36 -7.73 23.92
N THR A 223 10.29 -8.57 24.40
CA THR A 223 10.93 -8.42 25.72
C THR A 223 12.11 -7.45 25.73
N LYS A 224 12.53 -6.97 24.56
CA LYS A 224 13.65 -6.02 24.37
C LYS A 224 13.30 -4.99 23.29
N PRO A 225 13.84 -3.76 23.35
CA PRO A 225 13.59 -2.75 22.32
C PRO A 225 13.90 -3.22 20.90
N LEU A 226 13.04 -2.88 19.95
CA LEU A 226 13.32 -3.03 18.52
C LEU A 226 14.46 -2.10 18.11
N ARG A 227 15.37 -2.55 17.22
CA ARG A 227 16.44 -1.71 16.67
C ARG A 227 16.57 -1.90 15.15
N PRO A 228 16.58 -0.82 14.35
CA PRO A 228 16.82 -0.93 12.92
C PRO A 228 18.28 -1.28 12.64
N ILE A 229 18.50 -2.19 11.68
CA ILE A 229 19.78 -2.41 11.01
C ILE A 229 19.58 -2.01 9.54
N TRP A 230 20.65 -1.56 8.86
CA TRP A 230 20.59 -1.07 7.49
C TRP A 230 21.57 -1.82 6.59
N VAL A 231 21.04 -2.80 5.87
CA VAL A 231 21.77 -3.66 4.94
C VAL A 231 21.43 -3.31 3.50
N SER A 232 22.47 -3.02 2.69
CA SER A 232 22.37 -2.73 1.24
C SER A 232 23.29 -3.67 0.45
N PRO A 233 23.21 -3.74 -0.89
CA PRO A 233 24.03 -4.68 -1.68
C PRO A 233 25.54 -4.55 -1.49
N GLU A 234 26.01 -3.39 -1.00
CA GLU A 234 27.40 -3.09 -0.67
C GLU A 234 27.78 -3.39 0.81
N SER A 235 26.85 -3.94 1.60
CA SER A 235 27.08 -4.34 3.00
C SER A 235 27.57 -5.79 3.10
N ILE A 236 28.50 -6.06 4.02
CA ILE A 236 28.97 -7.40 4.32
C ILE A 236 27.91 -8.10 5.20
N LEU A 237 27.35 -9.21 4.70
CA LEU A 237 26.42 -10.05 5.46
C LEU A 237 27.18 -10.95 6.46
N PRO A 238 26.59 -11.29 7.62
CA PRO A 238 27.21 -12.21 8.57
C PRO A 238 27.30 -13.64 8.01
N LYS A 239 28.32 -14.39 8.42
CA LYS A 239 28.55 -15.78 7.99
C LYS A 239 27.64 -16.80 8.68
N SER A 240 27.03 -16.42 9.79
CA SER A 240 26.09 -17.21 10.59
C SER A 240 25.15 -16.26 11.35
N PRO A 241 23.94 -16.68 11.73
CA PRO A 241 23.00 -15.81 12.44
C PRO A 241 23.59 -15.28 13.76
N CYS A 242 23.61 -13.96 13.91
CA CYS A 242 24.08 -13.31 15.13
C CYS A 242 23.03 -13.42 16.24
N LYS A 243 23.44 -13.80 17.45
CA LYS A 243 22.62 -13.58 18.65
C LYS A 243 22.72 -12.11 19.06
N PHE A 244 21.59 -11.42 19.13
CA PHE A 244 21.51 -10.04 19.61
C PHE A 244 20.97 -10.05 21.04
N GLU A 245 21.87 -9.92 22.02
CA GLU A 245 21.49 -10.06 23.43
C GLU A 245 20.82 -8.80 24.02
N GLU A 246 21.00 -7.64 23.39
CA GLU A 246 20.47 -6.35 23.86
C GLU A 246 19.17 -5.90 23.16
N PHE A 247 18.87 -6.35 21.94
CA PHE A 247 17.81 -5.79 21.11
C PHE A 247 17.23 -6.78 20.08
N THR A 248 16.06 -6.45 19.53
CA THR A 248 15.35 -7.24 18.51
C THR A 248 15.52 -6.60 17.11
N PRO A 249 16.20 -7.25 16.14
CA PRO A 249 16.48 -6.70 14.79
C PRO A 249 15.29 -6.64 13.82
N VAL A 250 15.34 -5.69 12.87
CA VAL A 250 14.31 -5.42 11.84
C VAL A 250 14.97 -5.01 10.50
N GLU A 251 14.80 -5.81 9.42
CA GLU A 251 15.65 -5.84 8.18
C GLU A 251 14.91 -5.66 6.80
N SER A 252 14.79 -6.63 5.85
CA SER A 252 14.16 -6.50 4.49
C SER A 252 13.37 -7.65 3.68
N GLY A 253 12.02 -7.68 3.41
CA GLY A 253 11.40 -8.17 2.09
C GLY A 253 9.99 -8.86 1.87
N LEU A 254 9.14 -8.61 0.78
CA LEU A 254 8.31 -9.59 -0.07
C LEU A 254 7.04 -9.24 -0.97
N THR A 255 6.92 -9.81 -2.22
CA THR A 255 5.72 -10.41 -2.96
C THR A 255 5.44 -10.07 -4.46
N PRO A 256 5.59 -11.03 -5.42
CA PRO A 256 5.44 -10.77 -6.87
C PRO A 256 4.71 -11.92 -7.64
N ALA A 257 3.40 -12.10 -7.46
CA ALA A 257 2.66 -13.28 -7.95
C ALA A 257 2.68 -13.51 -9.49
N LEU A 258 2.51 -12.46 -10.29
CA LEU A 258 2.31 -12.59 -11.75
C LEU A 258 3.61 -12.81 -12.53
N PHE A 259 4.73 -12.25 -12.04
CA PHE A 259 6.02 -12.29 -12.73
C PHE A 259 6.66 -13.67 -12.66
N TRP A 260 6.72 -14.30 -11.48
CA TRP A 260 7.45 -15.55 -11.29
C TRP A 260 6.79 -16.76 -11.93
N HIS A 261 5.46 -16.80 -12.06
CA HIS A 261 4.77 -17.88 -12.78
C HIS A 261 5.21 -17.96 -14.25
N HIS A 262 5.49 -16.81 -14.88
CA HIS A 262 5.87 -16.72 -16.29
C HIS A 262 7.35 -16.34 -16.53
N HIS A 263 8.19 -16.21 -15.48
CA HIS A 263 9.50 -15.54 -15.59
C HIS A 263 10.43 -16.16 -16.64
N LYS A 264 10.48 -17.50 -16.76
CA LYS A 264 11.30 -18.18 -17.78
C LYS A 264 10.89 -17.75 -19.20
N LYS A 265 9.59 -17.68 -19.46
CA LYS A 265 9.03 -17.21 -20.75
C LYS A 265 9.40 -15.74 -20.96
N ILE A 266 9.06 -14.87 -20.01
CA ILE A 266 9.32 -13.41 -20.06
C ILE A 266 10.81 -13.11 -20.31
N MET A 267 11.74 -13.79 -19.64
CA MET A 267 13.18 -13.54 -19.79
C MET A 267 13.75 -14.15 -21.10
N SER A 268 13.10 -15.17 -21.66
CA SER A 268 13.46 -15.73 -22.97
C SER A 268 12.96 -14.90 -24.16
N THR A 269 11.82 -14.19 -24.01
CA THR A 269 11.19 -13.41 -25.09
C THR A 269 12.06 -12.23 -25.56
N PRO A 270 12.24 -12.01 -26.88
CA PRO A 270 12.92 -10.82 -27.41
C PRO A 270 12.24 -9.51 -27.01
N GLU A 271 12.98 -8.40 -26.93
CA GLU A 271 12.44 -7.15 -26.34
C GLU A 271 11.30 -6.52 -27.16
N GLN A 272 11.24 -6.78 -28.47
CA GLN A 272 10.17 -6.31 -29.37
C GLN A 272 8.81 -6.97 -29.08
N ASP A 273 8.78 -8.28 -28.79
CA ASP A 273 7.55 -9.05 -28.56
C ASP A 273 7.09 -9.00 -27.08
N LEU A 274 7.95 -8.51 -26.20
CA LEU A 274 7.83 -8.60 -24.75
C LEU A 274 6.57 -7.92 -24.18
N LEU A 275 6.14 -6.81 -24.80
CA LEU A 275 4.92 -6.10 -24.40
C LEU A 275 3.63 -6.80 -24.82
N GLU A 276 3.65 -7.55 -25.92
CA GLU A 276 2.50 -8.34 -26.37
C GLU A 276 2.39 -9.64 -25.57
N VAL A 277 3.51 -10.33 -25.37
CA VAL A 277 3.56 -11.51 -24.50
C VAL A 277 3.02 -11.17 -23.10
N ILE A 278 3.45 -10.06 -22.48
CA ILE A 278 2.99 -9.64 -21.15
C ILE A 278 1.47 -9.34 -21.11
N LYS A 279 0.88 -8.77 -22.17
CA LYS A 279 -0.58 -8.57 -22.25
C LYS A 279 -1.35 -9.89 -22.34
N ASN A 280 -0.77 -10.88 -23.01
CA ASN A 280 -1.40 -12.16 -23.35
C ASN A 280 -0.99 -13.30 -22.39
N LEU A 281 -0.39 -13.00 -21.24
CA LEU A 281 -0.14 -14.00 -20.20
C LEU A 281 -1.45 -14.37 -19.49
N PRO A 282 -1.87 -15.65 -19.46
CA PRO A 282 -3.01 -16.05 -18.65
C PRO A 282 -2.70 -15.82 -17.16
N PRO A 283 -3.72 -15.51 -16.33
CA PRO A 283 -3.53 -15.48 -14.89
C PRO A 283 -3.03 -16.85 -14.40
N PRO A 284 -2.16 -16.90 -13.37
CA PRO A 284 -1.78 -18.18 -12.78
C PRO A 284 -3.04 -18.93 -12.32
N PRO A 285 -3.09 -20.27 -12.47
CA PRO A 285 -4.19 -21.05 -11.93
C PRO A 285 -4.30 -20.79 -10.42
N PRO A 286 -5.52 -20.76 -9.84
CA PRO A 286 -5.67 -20.69 -8.40
C PRO A 286 -4.88 -21.85 -7.78
N LEU A 287 -3.97 -21.54 -6.87
CA LEU A 287 -3.22 -22.56 -6.15
C LEU A 287 -4.22 -23.50 -5.48
N LEU A 288 -4.06 -24.81 -5.71
CA LEU A 288 -4.78 -25.83 -4.95
C LEU A 288 -4.65 -25.50 -3.46
N PRO A 289 -5.72 -25.67 -2.67
CA PRO A 289 -5.78 -25.13 -1.32
C PRO A 289 -4.57 -25.59 -0.51
N SER A 290 -3.87 -24.63 0.08
CA SER A 290 -2.85 -24.94 1.06
C SER A 290 -3.46 -25.79 2.15
N ASN A 291 -2.74 -26.81 2.62
CA ASN A 291 -3.05 -27.50 3.88
C ASN A 291 -2.71 -26.63 5.11
N SER A 292 -3.06 -25.34 5.03
CA SER A 292 -3.43 -24.55 6.19
C SER A 292 -4.57 -25.27 6.91
N THR A 293 -4.40 -25.52 8.21
CA THR A 293 -5.40 -26.14 9.07
C THR A 293 -6.78 -25.49 8.89
N PRO A 294 -7.89 -26.23 8.73
CA PRO A 294 -9.19 -25.67 8.27
C PRO A 294 -9.94 -24.73 9.24
N ASP A 295 -9.26 -24.19 10.25
CA ASP A 295 -9.83 -23.44 11.38
C ASP A 295 -9.58 -21.91 11.29
N GLY A 296 -8.96 -21.47 10.18
CA GLY A 296 -8.81 -20.05 9.86
C GLY A 296 -10.11 -19.45 9.33
N SER A 297 -11.05 -19.10 10.22
CA SER A 297 -12.31 -18.44 9.86
C SER A 297 -12.07 -17.23 8.93
N LYS A 298 -12.66 -17.28 7.72
CA LYS A 298 -12.67 -16.15 6.76
C LYS A 298 -13.40 -14.91 7.31
N ILE A 299 -14.24 -15.11 8.33
CA ILE A 299 -14.97 -14.09 9.08
C ILE A 299 -14.12 -13.62 10.25
N THR A 300 -13.94 -12.30 10.38
CA THR A 300 -13.12 -11.68 11.42
C THR A 300 -13.97 -10.82 12.34
N ARG A 301 -14.08 -11.17 13.63
CA ARG A 301 -14.72 -10.34 14.68
C ARG A 301 -13.83 -9.13 14.97
N ILE A 302 -14.42 -7.95 15.18
CA ILE A 302 -13.63 -6.73 15.44
C ILE A 302 -13.55 -6.46 16.95
N GLY A 303 -12.39 -6.80 17.53
CA GLY A 303 -12.13 -6.61 18.96
C GLY A 303 -13.11 -7.37 19.84
N ARG A 304 -13.70 -6.68 20.82
CA ARG A 304 -14.72 -7.24 21.74
C ARG A 304 -16.16 -7.15 21.20
N THR A 305 -16.37 -6.51 20.06
CA THR A 305 -17.70 -6.15 19.51
C THR A 305 -18.33 -7.26 18.67
N ASP A 306 -19.67 -7.23 18.51
CA ASP A 306 -20.42 -8.19 17.68
C ASP A 306 -20.55 -7.76 16.21
N ILE A 307 -19.59 -6.96 15.74
CA ILE A 307 -19.42 -6.60 14.33
C ILE A 307 -18.29 -7.43 13.72
N TYR A 308 -18.59 -8.08 12.60
CA TYR A 308 -17.72 -9.00 11.89
C TYR A 308 -17.51 -8.52 10.44
N ILE A 309 -16.32 -8.78 9.87
CA ILE A 309 -16.03 -8.52 8.45
C ILE A 309 -15.54 -9.77 7.72
N ALA A 310 -15.99 -9.96 6.48
CA ALA A 310 -15.62 -11.11 5.65
C ALA A 310 -15.60 -10.81 4.14
N PRO A 311 -14.90 -11.63 3.33
CA PRO A 311 -15.14 -11.72 1.90
C PRO A 311 -16.60 -12.15 1.60
N THR A 312 -17.25 -11.55 0.60
CA THR A 312 -18.63 -11.95 0.20
C THR A 312 -18.74 -13.42 -0.21
N SER A 313 -17.64 -14.04 -0.65
CA SER A 313 -17.56 -15.48 -0.95
C SER A 313 -17.76 -16.41 0.27
N VAL A 314 -17.92 -15.86 1.48
CA VAL A 314 -18.33 -16.62 2.68
C VAL A 314 -19.84 -16.85 2.75
N ILE A 315 -20.67 -15.95 2.20
CA ILE A 315 -22.14 -16.02 2.38
C ILE A 315 -22.73 -17.38 1.96
N PRO A 316 -22.35 -18.00 0.82
CA PRO A 316 -22.86 -19.32 0.43
C PRO A 316 -22.33 -20.50 1.27
N THR A 317 -21.39 -20.24 2.19
CA THR A 317 -20.76 -21.24 3.07
C THR A 317 -21.13 -21.07 4.55
N LEU A 318 -22.07 -20.17 4.87
CA LEU A 318 -22.59 -20.02 6.22
C LEU A 318 -23.49 -21.22 6.59
N PRO A 319 -23.51 -21.66 7.87
CA PRO A 319 -24.38 -22.73 8.31
C PRO A 319 -25.86 -22.32 8.22
N SER A 320 -26.74 -23.30 8.01
CA SER A 320 -28.19 -23.08 7.87
C SER A 320 -28.89 -22.65 9.17
N THR A 321 -28.18 -22.66 10.31
CA THR A 321 -28.63 -22.05 11.56
C THR A 321 -28.06 -20.63 11.69
N PRO A 322 -28.88 -19.61 11.97
CA PRO A 322 -28.45 -18.22 11.89
C PRO A 322 -27.41 -17.86 12.96
N THR A 323 -26.14 -17.81 12.55
CA THR A 323 -25.01 -17.32 13.37
C THR A 323 -25.01 -15.78 13.50
N PHE A 324 -25.71 -15.10 12.59
CA PHE A 324 -25.82 -13.64 12.51
C PHE A 324 -27.30 -13.24 12.54
N ASP A 325 -27.58 -12.04 13.05
CA ASP A 325 -28.90 -11.43 12.96
C ASP A 325 -29.06 -10.64 11.67
N HIS A 326 -27.97 -10.00 11.21
CA HIS A 326 -27.95 -9.16 10.00
C HIS A 326 -26.66 -9.40 9.19
N ILE A 327 -26.81 -9.71 7.90
CA ILE A 327 -25.74 -9.68 6.90
C ILE A 327 -25.90 -8.43 6.02
N ILE A 328 -24.89 -7.57 5.99
CA ILE A 328 -24.81 -6.37 5.14
C ILE A 328 -23.78 -6.64 4.04
N CYS A 329 -24.25 -7.04 2.86
CA CYS A 329 -23.39 -7.25 1.70
C CYS A 329 -23.22 -5.94 0.92
N THR A 330 -21.98 -5.51 0.67
CA THR A 330 -21.67 -4.33 -0.15
C THR A 330 -21.04 -4.68 -1.51
N SER A 331 -21.00 -5.95 -1.89
CA SER A 331 -20.39 -6.38 -3.16
C SER A 331 -21.21 -5.88 -4.37
N PRO A 332 -20.57 -5.46 -5.47
CA PRO A 332 -21.27 -5.22 -6.74
C PRO A 332 -21.90 -6.48 -7.35
N THR A 333 -21.43 -7.67 -6.98
CA THR A 333 -21.98 -8.95 -7.47
C THR A 333 -23.39 -9.14 -6.90
N PRO A 334 -24.39 -9.50 -7.74
CA PRO A 334 -25.72 -9.85 -7.27
C PRO A 334 -25.66 -11.03 -6.29
N LEU A 335 -26.40 -10.91 -5.18
CA LEU A 335 -26.79 -12.06 -4.38
C LEU A 335 -28.16 -12.53 -4.84
N HIS A 336 -28.33 -13.84 -5.03
CA HIS A 336 -29.66 -14.43 -5.11
C HIS A 336 -30.26 -14.41 -3.70
N PRO A 337 -31.47 -13.83 -3.48
CA PRO A 337 -32.09 -13.84 -2.17
C PRO A 337 -32.43 -15.27 -1.74
N ALA A 338 -32.03 -15.63 -0.51
CA ALA A 338 -32.72 -16.68 0.22
C ALA A 338 -33.97 -16.02 0.84
N GLU A 339 -35.14 -16.25 0.28
CA GLU A 339 -36.37 -15.64 0.77
C GLU A 339 -36.80 -16.26 2.11
N GLY A 340 -36.99 -15.42 3.13
CA GLY A 340 -37.89 -15.71 4.25
C GLY A 340 -37.37 -16.65 5.36
N ILE A 341 -36.21 -16.37 5.99
CA ILE A 341 -35.89 -16.68 7.41
C ILE A 341 -34.58 -15.96 7.80
N LYS A 342 -34.26 -15.84 9.11
CA LYS A 342 -32.98 -15.27 9.60
C LYS A 342 -31.76 -15.92 8.91
N PRO A 343 -30.67 -15.18 8.63
CA PRO A 343 -30.39 -13.77 8.97
C PRO A 343 -31.16 -12.77 8.09
N ILE A 344 -31.33 -11.53 8.59
CA ILE A 344 -31.75 -10.41 7.74
C ILE A 344 -30.61 -10.14 6.73
N LEU A 345 -30.88 -10.16 5.43
CA LEU A 345 -29.89 -9.85 4.40
C LEU A 345 -30.22 -8.51 3.75
N SER A 346 -29.27 -7.56 3.74
CA SER A 346 -29.37 -6.34 2.94
C SER A 346 -28.18 -6.20 1.98
N HIS A 347 -28.46 -5.73 0.76
CA HIS A 347 -27.49 -5.66 -0.35
C HIS A 347 -27.36 -4.23 -0.88
N HIS A 348 -26.17 -3.65 -0.73
CA HIS A 348 -25.86 -2.25 -1.04
C HIS A 348 -24.64 -2.19 -1.97
N PRO A 349 -24.80 -2.43 -3.29
CA PRO A 349 -23.67 -2.65 -4.20
C PRO A 349 -22.77 -1.41 -4.33
N ILE A 350 -21.57 -1.49 -3.76
CA ILE A 350 -20.59 -0.39 -3.69
C ILE A 350 -19.25 -0.88 -4.26
N PRO A 351 -18.88 -0.50 -5.49
CA PRO A 351 -17.61 -0.92 -6.09
C PRO A 351 -16.41 -0.25 -5.42
N ASN A 352 -15.29 -0.96 -5.32
CA ASN A 352 -14.03 -0.44 -4.77
C ASN A 352 -13.30 0.50 -5.75
N THR A 353 -13.98 1.56 -6.20
CA THR A 353 -13.51 2.51 -7.21
C THR A 353 -13.74 3.97 -6.75
N PRO A 354 -13.11 4.99 -7.36
CA PRO A 354 -13.34 6.38 -6.96
C PRO A 354 -14.81 6.84 -7.02
N PRO A 355 -15.65 6.42 -8.00
CA PRO A 355 -17.10 6.63 -7.96
C PRO A 355 -17.79 5.95 -6.77
N GLY A 356 -17.35 4.76 -6.36
CA GLY A 356 -17.90 4.02 -5.22
C GLY A 356 -17.85 4.79 -3.89
N ALA A 357 -16.87 5.69 -3.70
CA ALA A 357 -16.83 6.58 -2.53
C ALA A 357 -17.94 7.66 -2.52
N LYS A 358 -18.63 7.89 -3.65
CA LYS A 358 -19.90 8.65 -3.68
C LYS A 358 -21.07 7.75 -3.31
N LEU A 359 -21.13 6.53 -3.86
CA LEU A 359 -22.20 5.56 -3.57
C LEU A 359 -22.23 5.14 -2.09
N LEU A 360 -21.09 4.88 -1.45
CA LEU A 360 -21.01 4.61 -0.01
C LEU A 360 -21.74 5.70 0.79
N ARG A 361 -21.46 6.98 0.53
CA ARG A 361 -22.13 8.09 1.22
C ARG A 361 -23.64 8.16 0.97
N LYS A 362 -24.12 7.67 -0.18
CA LYS A 362 -25.56 7.58 -0.47
C LYS A 362 -26.24 6.45 0.32
N PHE A 363 -25.58 5.30 0.43
CA PHE A 363 -26.11 4.11 1.13
C PHE A 363 -25.90 4.13 2.65
N LEU A 364 -24.91 4.86 3.19
CA LEU A 364 -24.65 4.89 4.64
C LEU A 364 -25.88 5.27 5.50
N PRO A 365 -26.74 6.25 5.14
CA PRO A 365 -28.01 6.48 5.84
C PRO A 365 -28.88 5.21 5.89
N GLU A 366 -29.13 4.61 4.73
CA GLU A 366 -29.99 3.44 4.48
C GLU A 366 -29.50 2.19 5.22
N ILE A 367 -28.19 1.94 5.20
CA ILE A 367 -27.53 0.89 5.97
C ILE A 367 -27.76 1.10 7.47
N THR A 368 -27.57 2.32 7.99
CA THR A 368 -27.77 2.59 9.42
C THR A 368 -29.23 2.56 9.86
N SER A 369 -30.20 2.82 8.97
CA SER A 369 -31.63 2.70 9.28
C SER A 369 -32.19 1.29 9.11
N SER A 370 -31.55 0.44 8.30
CA SER A 370 -31.93 -0.98 8.12
C SER A 370 -31.29 -1.92 9.14
N THR A 371 -30.38 -1.43 9.98
CA THR A 371 -29.76 -2.19 11.07
C THR A 371 -30.71 -2.24 12.28
N ILE A 372 -31.72 -3.11 12.22
CA ILE A 372 -32.84 -3.15 13.19
C ILE A 372 -32.40 -3.62 14.59
N ASN A 373 -31.44 -4.54 14.69
CA ASN A 373 -30.83 -4.95 15.96
C ASN A 373 -29.33 -4.62 15.95
N PRO A 374 -28.93 -3.39 16.31
CA PRO A 374 -27.52 -2.98 16.32
C PRO A 374 -26.68 -3.63 17.43
N ALA A 375 -27.32 -4.30 18.39
CA ALA A 375 -26.67 -5.14 19.42
C ALA A 375 -26.65 -6.63 19.06
N GLY A 376 -27.13 -7.01 17.88
CA GLY A 376 -27.07 -8.39 17.37
C GLY A 376 -25.73 -8.70 16.69
N ASN A 377 -25.55 -9.96 16.28
CA ASN A 377 -24.37 -10.36 15.52
C ASN A 377 -24.48 -9.85 14.06
N ILE A 378 -23.64 -8.88 13.69
CA ILE A 378 -23.68 -8.23 12.37
C ILE A 378 -22.47 -8.61 11.52
N LEU A 379 -22.72 -9.25 10.37
CA LEU A 379 -21.70 -9.57 9.38
C LEU A 379 -21.72 -8.57 8.22
N VAL A 380 -20.61 -7.87 8.01
CA VAL A 380 -20.45 -6.95 6.87
C VAL A 380 -19.52 -7.56 5.84
N THR A 381 -19.95 -7.66 4.57
CA THR A 381 -19.13 -8.28 3.52
C THR A 381 -18.87 -7.36 2.33
N CYS A 382 -17.69 -7.51 1.72
CA CYS A 382 -17.36 -7.00 0.40
C CYS A 382 -16.38 -7.97 -0.27
N ASP A 383 -16.01 -7.74 -1.53
CA ASP A 383 -15.27 -8.72 -2.36
C ASP A 383 -14.05 -9.35 -1.67
N SER A 384 -13.23 -8.54 -0.94
CA SER A 384 -12.13 -9.02 -0.09
C SER A 384 -12.39 -8.94 1.43
N GLY A 385 -13.47 -8.30 1.89
CA GLY A 385 -13.68 -7.91 3.29
C GLY A 385 -12.80 -6.73 3.79
N GLU A 386 -11.75 -6.32 3.07
CA GLU A 386 -10.71 -5.40 3.58
C GLU A 386 -10.90 -3.91 3.24
N HIS A 387 -11.94 -3.57 2.47
CA HIS A 387 -12.11 -2.23 1.90
C HIS A 387 -13.46 -1.60 2.25
N VAL A 388 -14.54 -1.99 1.56
CA VAL A 388 -15.85 -1.36 1.74
C VAL A 388 -16.54 -1.89 3.00
N ALA A 389 -16.44 -3.20 3.27
CA ALA A 389 -16.91 -3.79 4.52
C ALA A 389 -16.27 -3.12 5.74
N ALA A 390 -14.94 -2.94 5.74
CA ALA A 390 -14.23 -2.18 6.76
C ALA A 390 -14.69 -0.71 6.89
N CYS A 391 -15.17 -0.07 5.82
CA CYS A 391 -15.75 1.29 5.90
C CYS A 391 -17.14 1.32 6.53
N VAL A 392 -17.97 0.30 6.28
CA VAL A 392 -19.32 0.19 6.87
C VAL A 392 -19.22 -0.28 8.33
N ALA A 393 -18.40 -1.28 8.62
CA ALA A 393 -18.08 -1.69 9.99
C ALA A 393 -17.53 -0.52 10.83
N LEU A 394 -16.67 0.34 10.25
CA LEU A 394 -16.19 1.56 10.91
C LEU A 394 -17.32 2.53 11.29
N VAL A 395 -18.37 2.64 10.46
CA VAL A 395 -19.53 3.48 10.77
C VAL A 395 -20.34 2.88 11.93
N LEU A 396 -20.65 1.58 11.87
CA LEU A 396 -21.39 0.88 12.93
C LEU A 396 -20.63 0.94 14.27
N LEU A 397 -19.32 0.67 14.27
CA LEU A 397 -18.42 0.80 15.41
C LEU A 397 -18.35 2.22 15.99
N CYS A 398 -18.51 3.26 15.15
CA CYS A 398 -18.56 4.64 15.63
C CYS A 398 -19.95 5.07 16.13
N MET A 399 -21.01 4.31 15.84
CA MET A 399 -22.39 4.65 16.19
C MET A 399 -22.96 3.86 17.38
N TYR A 400 -22.45 2.65 17.63
CA TYR A 400 -23.06 1.70 18.57
C TYR A 400 -22.12 1.14 19.64
N TYR A 401 -20.82 1.46 19.59
CA TYR A 401 -19.82 0.89 20.49
C TYR A 401 -18.94 1.96 21.15
N ASP A 402 -18.79 1.85 22.47
CA ASP A 402 -17.96 2.72 23.30
C ASP A 402 -16.46 2.38 23.21
N ASP A 403 -15.64 3.02 24.04
CA ASP A 403 -14.18 2.88 24.03
C ASP A 403 -13.67 1.62 24.73
N GLU A 404 -14.55 0.93 25.46
CA GLU A 404 -14.34 -0.33 26.16
C GLU A 404 -14.70 -1.53 25.26
N GLY A 405 -15.51 -1.29 24.23
CA GLY A 405 -16.01 -2.26 23.26
C GLY A 405 -17.41 -2.78 23.57
N GLU A 406 -18.12 -2.15 24.51
CA GLU A 406 -19.47 -2.51 24.92
C GLU A 406 -20.52 -1.72 24.11
N PHE A 407 -21.73 -2.27 23.98
CA PHE A 407 -22.80 -1.67 23.19
C PHE A 407 -23.39 -0.44 23.90
N ARG A 408 -23.46 0.71 23.20
CA ARG A 408 -24.17 1.91 23.64
C ARG A 408 -24.98 2.53 22.51
N GLU A 409 -26.30 2.55 22.69
CA GLU A 409 -27.21 3.27 21.81
C GLU A 409 -27.22 4.77 22.16
N GLY A 410 -26.53 5.61 21.39
CA GLY A 410 -26.52 7.05 21.67
C GLY A 410 -25.70 7.91 20.71
N LYS A 411 -26.04 9.21 20.63
CA LYS A 411 -25.30 10.21 19.85
C LYS A 411 -24.02 10.68 20.58
N GLY A 412 -23.02 9.81 20.66
CA GLY A 412 -21.66 10.22 21.06
C GLY A 412 -21.06 11.26 20.10
N VAL A 413 -20.18 12.13 20.58
CA VAL A 413 -19.53 13.17 19.75
C VAL A 413 -18.41 12.55 18.91
N VAL A 414 -18.79 11.96 17.77
CA VAL A 414 -17.87 11.26 16.86
C VAL A 414 -16.91 12.24 16.18
N ASN A 415 -15.68 12.31 16.69
CA ASN A 415 -14.61 13.17 16.19
C ASN A 415 -13.54 12.36 15.39
N LYS A 416 -12.56 13.06 14.79
CA LYS A 416 -11.51 12.42 13.96
C LYS A 416 -10.56 11.49 14.72
N THR A 417 -10.41 11.63 16.03
CA THR A 417 -9.61 10.73 16.87
C THR A 417 -10.41 9.47 17.19
N TYR A 418 -11.69 9.61 17.56
CA TYR A 418 -12.62 8.48 17.75
C TYR A 418 -12.72 7.58 16.51
N ILE A 419 -12.87 8.17 15.32
CA ILE A 419 -12.87 7.43 14.03
C ILE A 419 -11.52 6.73 13.78
N ARG A 420 -10.38 7.27 14.25
CA ARG A 420 -9.08 6.58 14.15
C ARG A 420 -8.96 5.43 15.14
N LYS A 421 -9.44 5.59 16.38
CA LYS A 421 -9.48 4.54 17.42
C LYS A 421 -10.29 3.34 16.93
N ARG A 422 -11.52 3.54 16.45
CA ARG A 422 -12.31 2.45 15.83
C ARG A 422 -11.64 1.86 14.58
N LEU A 423 -10.99 2.65 13.71
CA LEU A 423 -10.23 2.11 12.57
C LEU A 423 -8.98 1.31 12.99
N ALA A 424 -8.34 1.68 14.10
CA ALA A 424 -7.23 0.92 14.68
C ALA A 424 -7.71 -0.47 15.10
N TRP A 425 -8.90 -0.59 15.69
CA TRP A 425 -9.50 -1.89 16.02
C TRP A 425 -9.69 -2.78 14.79
N ILE A 426 -10.25 -2.26 13.68
CA ILE A 426 -10.44 -3.05 12.44
C ILE A 426 -9.09 -3.48 11.84
N THR A 427 -8.11 -2.57 11.80
CA THR A 427 -6.77 -2.83 11.24
C THR A 427 -5.85 -3.66 12.13
N THR A 428 -6.24 -3.86 13.40
CA THR A 428 -5.61 -4.83 14.31
C THR A 428 -6.29 -6.19 14.21
N ALA A 429 -7.63 -6.22 14.09
CA ALA A 429 -8.40 -7.47 13.99
C ALA A 429 -8.16 -8.21 12.66
N ARG A 430 -8.04 -7.48 11.53
CA ARG A 430 -7.80 -8.08 10.21
C ARG A 430 -6.63 -7.41 9.48
N GLU A 431 -5.58 -8.19 9.26
CA GLU A 431 -4.46 -7.78 8.39
C GLU A 431 -4.96 -7.45 6.96
N GLY A 432 -4.21 -6.61 6.23
CA GLY A 432 -4.58 -6.17 4.88
C GLY A 432 -5.65 -5.06 4.80
N VAL A 433 -6.45 -4.82 5.85
CA VAL A 433 -7.44 -3.73 5.88
C VAL A 433 -6.80 -2.38 5.60
N ASN A 434 -7.15 -1.79 4.46
CA ASN A 434 -6.49 -0.57 3.99
C ASN A 434 -7.41 0.31 3.12
N PRO A 435 -8.51 0.86 3.65
CA PRO A 435 -9.49 1.57 2.84
C PRO A 435 -8.92 2.86 2.21
N ALA A 436 -9.27 3.10 0.95
CA ALA A 436 -8.78 4.25 0.21
C ALA A 436 -9.22 5.60 0.83
N ARG A 437 -8.37 6.62 0.75
CA ARG A 437 -8.60 7.94 1.37
C ARG A 437 -9.94 8.57 0.95
N THR A 438 -10.41 8.32 -0.27
CA THR A 438 -11.71 8.78 -0.76
C THR A 438 -12.89 8.20 0.02
N PHE A 439 -12.86 6.90 0.34
CA PHE A 439 -13.88 6.23 1.15
C PHE A 439 -13.81 6.69 2.61
N LEU A 440 -12.61 6.77 3.19
CA LEU A 440 -12.43 7.29 4.56
C LEU A 440 -12.88 8.75 4.68
N ASN A 441 -12.62 9.61 3.68
CA ASN A 441 -13.18 10.97 3.66
C ASN A 441 -14.72 10.94 3.65
N GLY A 442 -15.33 9.96 2.99
CA GLY A 442 -16.78 9.76 2.95
C GLY A 442 -17.36 9.37 4.31
N VAL A 443 -16.76 8.37 4.96
CA VAL A 443 -17.11 7.93 6.34
C VAL A 443 -16.96 9.10 7.33
N ASN A 444 -15.85 9.84 7.26
CA ASN A 444 -15.61 11.03 8.07
C ASN A 444 -16.71 12.09 7.90
N ALA A 445 -17.12 12.38 6.66
CA ALA A 445 -18.14 13.37 6.37
C ALA A 445 -19.54 12.94 6.85
N PHE A 446 -19.87 11.64 6.78
CA PHE A 446 -21.12 11.09 7.29
C PHE A 446 -21.18 11.16 8.82
N LEU A 447 -20.18 10.61 9.51
CA LEU A 447 -20.17 10.51 10.97
C LEU A 447 -20.13 11.90 11.65
N MET A 448 -19.19 12.77 11.27
CA MET A 448 -19.13 14.15 11.81
C MET A 448 -20.30 15.03 11.33
N GLY A 449 -21.06 14.61 10.33
CA GLY A 449 -22.27 15.30 9.87
C GLY A 449 -23.51 15.02 10.73
N ARG A 450 -23.52 13.93 11.51
CA ARG A 450 -24.65 13.54 12.39
C ARG A 450 -24.59 14.14 13.80
N GLY A 451 -23.48 14.82 14.14
CA GLY A 451 -23.25 15.56 15.38
C GLY A 451 -23.32 17.08 15.20
N ARG A 452 -24.24 17.53 14.33
CA ARG A 452 -24.58 18.93 14.05
C ARG A 452 -26.09 19.09 14.02
#